data_AF-A0A8J3UKT3-F1
#
_entry.id   AF-A0A8J3UKT3-F1
#
_cell.length_a   1.000
_cell.length_b   1.000
_cell.length_c   1.000
_cell.angle_alpha   90.00
_cell.angle_beta   90.00
_cell.angle_gamma   90.00
#
_symmetry.space_group_name_H-M   'P 1'
#
loop_
_entity.id
_entity.type
_entity.pdbx_description
1 polymer ?
#
loop_
_entity_poly.entity_id
_entity_poly.type
_entity_poly.pdbx_seq_one_letter_code
_entity_poly.pdbx_strand_id
1 'polypeptide(L)' 'MTTKRRRRPARFLGSYGDADVEADVLRTDAILDGLARREPVASGADAAIRLLGALVADVESQRLSSVSITPST' A
#
# COMPACT_ATOMS: atom_id res chain seq x y z
N MET A 1 -46.14 1.20 -42.90
CA MET A 1 -45.76 0.78 -41.53
C MET A 1 -44.26 0.52 -41.50
N THR A 2 -43.48 1.31 -40.78
CA THR A 2 -42.01 1.19 -40.71
C THR A 2 -41.61 0.84 -39.28
N THR A 3 -40.93 -0.29 -39.07
CA THR A 3 -40.49 -0.76 -37.76
C THR A 3 -39.10 -0.19 -37.42
N LYS A 4 -39.05 0.75 -36.47
CA LYS A 4 -37.79 1.36 -36.00
C LYS A 4 -37.05 0.40 -35.07
N ARG A 5 -36.01 -0.27 -35.58
CA ARG A 5 -35.14 -1.17 -34.81
C ARG A 5 -34.30 -0.35 -33.83
N ARG A 6 -34.66 -0.38 -32.53
CA ARG A 6 -33.90 0.28 -31.45
C ARG A 6 -32.52 -0.37 -31.32
N ARG A 7 -31.46 0.37 -31.65
CA ARG A 7 -30.08 0.00 -31.31
C ARG A 7 -29.89 0.17 -29.80
N ARG A 8 -29.69 -0.94 -29.07
CA ARG A 8 -29.20 -0.89 -27.69
C ARG A 8 -27.73 -0.47 -27.73
N PRO A 9 -27.27 0.50 -26.92
CA PRO A 9 -25.85 0.73 -26.79
C PRO A 9 -25.25 -0.51 -26.10
N ALA A 10 -24.17 -1.04 -26.69
CA ALA A 10 -23.34 -2.04 -26.05
C ALA A 10 -22.86 -1.44 -24.73
N ARG A 11 -23.27 -2.05 -23.61
CA ARG A 11 -22.76 -1.69 -22.30
C ARG A 11 -21.25 -1.93 -22.33
N PHE A 12 -20.51 -0.87 -22.05
CA PHE A 12 -19.06 -0.81 -21.96
C PHE A 12 -18.61 -1.76 -20.85
N LEU A 13 -18.33 -3.01 -21.22
CA LEU A 13 -17.92 -4.10 -20.33
C LEU A 13 -16.39 -4.16 -20.31
N GLY A 14 -15.74 -3.07 -19.89
CA GLY A 14 -14.28 -2.95 -19.94
C GLY A 14 -13.62 -2.37 -18.68
N SER A 15 -14.38 -2.08 -17.62
CA SER A 15 -13.90 -1.25 -16.50
C SER A 15 -13.97 -1.93 -15.12
N TYR A 16 -14.37 -3.20 -15.04
CA TYR A 16 -14.57 -3.88 -13.75
C TYR A 16 -13.28 -4.40 -13.11
N GLY A 17 -12.12 -4.33 -13.78
CA GLY A 17 -10.84 -4.78 -13.21
C GLY A 17 -9.92 -3.64 -12.79
N ASP A 18 -10.00 -2.48 -13.45
CA ASP A 18 -9.02 -1.39 -13.28
C ASP A 18 -9.27 -0.60 -11.99
N ALA A 19 -10.54 -0.32 -11.67
CA ALA A 19 -10.89 0.42 -10.45
C ALA A 19 -10.56 -0.35 -9.17
N ASP A 20 -10.69 -1.68 -9.18
CA ASP A 20 -10.37 -2.52 -8.03
C ASP A 20 -8.84 -2.61 -7.83
N VAL A 21 -8.08 -2.71 -8.93
CA VAL A 21 -6.61 -2.68 -8.90
C VAL A 21 -6.09 -1.34 -8.39
N GLU A 22 -6.63 -0.22 -8.90
CA GLU A 22 -6.25 1.12 -8.42
C GLU A 22 -6.54 1.32 -6.93
N ALA A 23 -7.66 0.78 -6.44
CA ALA A 23 -7.98 0.83 -5.01
C ALA A 23 -6.97 0.02 -4.17
N ASP A 24 -6.54 -1.14 -4.66
CA ASP A 24 -5.52 -1.96 -4.00
C ASP A 24 -4.15 -1.27 -4.01
N VAL A 25 -3.75 -0.64 -5.12
CA VAL A 25 -2.51 0.14 -5.22
C VAL A 25 -2.51 1.29 -4.23
N LEU A 26 -3.58 2.10 -4.19
CA LEU A 26 -3.70 3.21 -3.24
C LEU A 26 -3.63 2.75 -1.78
N ARG A 27 -4.21 1.58 -1.49
CA ARG A 27 -4.14 0.97 -0.16
C ARG A 27 -2.71 0.55 0.19
N THR A 28 -2.02 -0.09 -0.75
CA THR A 28 -0.62 -0.49 -0.56
C THR A 28 0.26 0.74 -0.35
N ASP A 29 0.10 1.79 -1.14
CA ASP A 29 0.87 3.03 -1.01
C ASP A 29 0.65 3.68 0.36
N ALA A 30 -0.59 3.72 0.85
CA ALA A 30 -0.88 4.24 2.18
C ALA A 30 -0.19 3.43 3.29
N ILE A 31 -0.14 2.09 3.16
CA ILE A 31 0.59 1.23 4.10
C ILE A 31 2.09 1.53 4.05
N LEU A 32 2.67 1.67 2.85
CA LEU A 32 4.09 1.97 2.67
C LEU A 32 4.46 3.36 3.21
N ASP A 33 3.61 4.38 2.99
CA ASP A 33 3.80 5.73 3.54
C ASP A 33 3.76 5.71 5.08
N GLY A 34 2.78 5.01 5.68
CA GLY A 34 2.71 4.83 7.12
C GLY A 34 3.95 4.15 7.71
N LEU A 35 4.45 3.08 7.06
CA LEU A 35 5.68 2.41 7.46
C LEU A 35 6.91 3.32 7.32
N ALA A 36 7.01 4.11 6.25
CA ALA A 36 8.10 5.08 6.04
C ALA A 36 8.11 6.17 7.12
N ARG A 37 6.92 6.59 7.57
CA ARG A 37 6.71 7.51 8.69
C ARG A 37 6.88 6.89 10.07
N ARG A 38 7.10 5.56 10.14
CA ARG A 38 7.24 4.78 11.39
C ARG A 38 5.98 4.83 12.25
N GLU A 39 4.82 4.87 11.61
CA GLU A 39 3.57 4.80 12.34
C GLU A 39 3.40 3.42 13.00
N PRO A 40 2.80 3.34 14.21
CA PRO A 40 2.55 2.08 14.87
C PRO A 40 1.69 1.15 14.01
N VAL A 41 2.19 -0.06 13.73
CA VAL A 41 1.41 -1.08 13.02
C VAL A 41 0.38 -1.69 13.97
N ALA A 42 -0.89 -1.66 13.57
CA ALA A 42 -1.98 -2.24 14.37
C ALA A 42 -1.79 -3.75 14.59
N SER A 43 -2.07 -4.25 15.80
CA SER A 43 -1.90 -5.67 16.16
C SER A 43 -2.72 -6.65 15.31
N GLY A 44 -3.84 -6.18 14.73
CA GLY A 44 -4.70 -6.94 13.82
C GLY A 44 -4.31 -6.83 12.34
N ALA A 45 -3.21 -6.16 12.01
CA ALA A 45 -2.75 -6.03 10.64
C ALA A 45 -2.27 -7.37 10.06
N ASP A 46 -2.22 -7.45 8.74
CA ASP A 46 -1.66 -8.58 8.03
C ASP A 46 -0.25 -8.94 8.55
N ALA A 47 0.07 -10.23 8.59
CA ALA A 47 1.33 -10.72 9.14
C ALA A 47 2.56 -10.16 8.40
N ALA A 48 2.46 -9.95 7.09
CA ALA A 48 3.53 -9.34 6.31
C ALA A 48 3.75 -7.89 6.75
N ILE A 49 2.69 -7.10 6.91
CA ILE A 49 2.79 -5.70 7.37
C ILE A 49 3.44 -5.62 8.75
N ARG A 50 3.07 -6.52 9.66
CA ARG A 50 3.71 -6.60 11.00
C ARG A 50 5.19 -6.95 10.91
N LEU A 51 5.57 -7.88 10.04
CA LEU A 51 6.98 -8.23 9.81
C LEU A 51 7.76 -7.06 9.23
N LEU A 52 7.21 -6.33 8.25
CA LEU A 52 7.83 -5.13 7.71
C LEU A 52 8.02 -4.06 8.79
N GLY A 53 7.01 -3.82 9.63
CA GLY A 53 7.13 -2.88 10.76
C GLY A 53 8.22 -3.26 11.75
N ALA A 54 8.34 -4.56 12.08
CA ALA A 54 9.41 -5.05 12.95
C ALA A 54 10.81 -4.86 12.34
N LEU A 55 10.96 -5.10 11.03
CA LEU A 55 12.23 -4.88 10.33
C LEU A 55 12.64 -3.40 10.30
N VAL A 56 11.68 -2.49 10.10
CA VAL A 56 11.93 -1.04 10.14
C VAL A 56 12.45 -0.63 11.53
N ALA A 57 11.81 -1.12 12.59
CA ALA A 57 12.22 -0.84 13.97
C ALA A 57 13.60 -1.44 14.31
N ASP A 58 13.89 -2.67 13.86
CA ASP A 58 15.18 -3.31 14.05
C ASP A 58 16.31 -2.51 13.40
N VAL A 59 16.14 -2.12 12.13
CA VAL A 59 17.11 -1.28 11.41
C VAL A 59 17.35 0.04 12.14
N GLU A 60 16.30 0.69 12.67
CA GLU A 60 16.45 1.90 13.46
C GLU A 60 17.27 1.67 14.73
N SER A 61 17.01 0.59 15.46
CA SER A 61 17.79 0.22 16.65
C SER A 61 19.28 0.01 16.35
N GLN A 62 19.60 -0.64 15.21
CA GLN A 62 20.97 -0.85 14.75
C GLN A 62 21.65 0.46 14.30
N ARG A 63 20.90 1.36 13.65
CA ARG A 63 21.41 2.69 13.28
C ARG A 63 21.72 3.53 14.52
N LEU A 64 20.88 3.50 15.54
CA LEU A 64 21.16 4.17 16.82
C LEU A 64 22.36 3.54 17.54
N SER A 65 22.53 2.23 17.45
CA SER A 65 23.69 1.53 18.01
C SER A 65 25.01 1.80 17.27
N SER A 66 24.97 2.17 15.99
CA SER A 66 26.16 2.42 15.16
C SER A 66 26.59 3.89 15.12
N VAL A 67 25.76 4.82 15.60
CA VAL A 67 26.05 6.27 15.61
C VAL A 67 26.84 6.72 16.86
N SER A 68 27.10 5.84 17.84
CA SER A 68 27.79 6.20 19.09
C SER A 68 29.22 5.63 19.23
N ILE A 69 29.94 5.43 18.11
CA ILE A 69 31.37 5.09 18.13
C ILE A 69 32.16 5.99 17.17
N THR A 70 32.13 7.29 17.42
CA THR A 70 33.36 8.09 17.28
C THR A 70 33.81 8.47 18.69
N PRO A 71 34.65 7.66 19.36
CA PRO A 71 35.51 8.15 20.42
C PRO A 71 36.75 8.80 19.79
N SER A 72 37.31 9.83 20.45
CA SER A 72 38.52 10.60 20.08
C SER A 72 38.31 11.68 19.00
N THR A 73 38.66 12.94 19.20
CA THR A 73 39.43 13.68 20.23
C THR A 73 38.98 15.13 20.23
#